data_AF-A0A2V6ULX0-F1
#
_entry.id   AF-A0A2V6ULX0-F1
#
_cell.length_a   1.000
_cell.length_b   1.000
_cell.length_c   1.000
_cell.angle_alpha   90.00
_cell.angle_beta   90.00
_cell.angle_gamma   90.00
#
_symmetry.space_group_name_H-M   'P 1'
#
loop_
_entity.id
_entity.type
_entity.pdbx_description
1 polymer ?
#
loop_
_entity_poly.entity_id
_entity_poly.type
_entity_poly.pdbx_seq_one_letter_code
_entity_poly.pdbx_strand_id
1 'polypeptide(L)' 'MARVAVSAVDAMMAERPDSTLEAALDVFEVFASGSLTDEVYILEDVAGKRIAIAPTAVRDKYRRG' A
#
# COMPACT_ATOMS: atom_id res chain seq x y z
N MET A 1 4.46 -12.88 4.28
CA MET A 1 3.69 -12.28 3.16
C MET A 1 2.27 -12.07 3.64
N ALA A 2 1.82 -10.82 3.68
CA ALA A 2 0.48 -10.45 4.10
C ALA A 2 -0.31 -9.86 2.93
N ARG A 3 -1.63 -10.00 2.97
CA ARG A 3 -2.54 -9.52 1.92
C ARG A 3 -3.61 -8.66 2.57
N VAL A 4 -3.81 -7.46 2.03
CA VAL A 4 -4.76 -6.48 2.52
C VAL A 4 -5.72 -6.11 1.40
N ALA A 5 -7.02 -6.17 1.66
CA ALA A 5 -8.01 -5.73 0.69
C ALA A 5 -7.93 -4.21 0.51
N VAL A 6 -8.15 -3.73 -0.72
CA VAL A 6 -8.15 -2.29 -1.00
C VAL A 6 -9.19 -1.53 -0.18
N SER A 7 -10.34 -2.14 0.09
CA SER A 7 -11.35 -1.56 0.98
C SER A 7 -10.85 -1.34 2.41
N ALA A 8 -10.00 -2.24 2.92
CA ALA A 8 -9.37 -2.07 4.22
C ALA A 8 -8.28 -0.98 4.17
N VAL A 9 -7.53 -0.89 3.08
CA VAL A 9 -6.57 0.22 2.86
C VAL A 9 -7.29 1.56 2.81
N ASP A 10 -8.41 1.65 2.08
CA ASP A 10 -9.24 2.85 2.00
C ASP A 10 -9.74 3.27 3.40
N ALA A 11 -10.18 2.32 4.22
CA ALA A 11 -10.60 2.59 5.60
C ALA A 11 -9.43 3.09 6.48
N MET A 12 -8.25 2.45 6.40
CA MET A 12 -7.05 2.89 7.13
C MET A 12 -6.62 4.31 6.73
N MET A 13 -6.70 4.63 5.44
CA MET A 13 -6.38 5.97 4.94
C MET A 13 -7.45 7.00 5.33
N ALA A 14 -8.71 6.61 5.45
CA ALA A 14 -9.77 7.47 5.94
C ALA A 14 -9.58 7.84 7.42
N GLU A 15 -9.06 6.93 8.24
CA GLU A 15 -8.68 7.20 9.63
C GLU A 15 -7.40 8.05 9.74
N ARG A 16 -6.58 8.10 8.69
CA ARG A 16 -5.29 8.78 8.64
C ARG A 16 -5.19 9.71 7.43
N PRO A 17 -6.04 10.75 7.35
CA PRO A 17 -6.13 11.60 6.16
C PRO A 17 -4.84 12.36 5.86
N ASP A 18 -3.95 12.52 6.85
CA ASP A 18 -2.67 13.19 6.68
C ASP A 18 -1.47 12.28 6.42
N SER A 19 -1.69 10.96 6.43
CA SER A 19 -0.62 9.97 6.26
C SER A 19 -0.37 9.62 4.79
N THR A 20 0.83 9.11 4.49
CA THR A 20 1.12 8.50 3.20
C THR A 20 0.76 7.01 3.23
N LEU A 21 0.58 6.41 2.05
CA LEU A 21 0.26 4.98 1.95
C LEU A 21 1.37 4.11 2.57
N GLU A 22 2.63 4.50 2.40
CA GLU A 22 3.81 3.87 2.99
C GLU A 22 3.73 3.88 4.52
N ALA A 23 3.43 5.04 5.10
CA ALA A 23 3.32 5.20 6.55
C ALA A 23 2.09 4.48 7.13
N ALA A 24 0.98 4.43 6.38
CA ALA A 24 -0.21 3.69 6.80
C ALA A 24 0.02 2.17 6.82
N LEU A 25 0.79 1.65 5.85
CA LEU A 25 1.10 0.22 5.73
C LEU A 25 2.38 -0.21 6.48
N ASP A 26 3.09 0.74 7.10
CA ASP A 26 4.39 0.52 7.75
C ASP A 26 5.38 -0.19 6.82
N VAL A 27 5.49 0.34 5.60
CA VAL A 27 6.39 -0.16 4.55
C VAL A 27 7.34 0.94 4.10
N PHE A 28 8.50 0.53 3.59
CA PHE A 28 9.49 1.44 3.03
C PHE A 28 9.02 2.06 1.73
N GLU A 29 8.39 1.28 0.85
CA GLU A 29 7.96 1.75 -0.47
C GLU A 29 6.76 0.94 -0.95
N VAL A 30 5.86 1.60 -1.68
CA VAL A 30 4.70 0.98 -2.34
C VAL A 30 4.92 0.98 -3.85
N PHE A 31 5.10 -0.21 -4.43
CA PHE A 31 5.14 -0.40 -5.87
C PHE A 31 3.73 -0.49 -6.45
N ALA A 32 3.54 0.03 -7.65
CA ALA A 32 2.30 -0.15 -8.41
C ALA A 32 2.40 -1.41 -9.27
N SER A 33 1.32 -2.19 -9.29
CA SER A 33 1.12 -3.28 -10.24
C SER A 33 -0.17 -3.05 -11.01
N GLY A 34 -0.08 -3.03 -12.35
CA GLY A 34 -1.23 -2.97 -13.23
C GLY A 34 -2.02 -4.29 -13.32
N SER A 35 -1.47 -5.38 -12.76
CA SER A 35 -2.13 -6.68 -12.72
C SER A 35 -2.98 -6.87 -11.45
N LEU A 36 -2.83 -5.99 -10.46
CA LEU A 36 -3.61 -6.01 -9.23
C LEU A 36 -4.84 -5.12 -9.35
N THR A 37 -5.97 -5.60 -8.83
CA THR A 37 -7.26 -4.91 -8.89
C THR A 37 -7.75 -4.46 -7.53
N ASP A 38 -7.74 -5.36 -6.55
CA ASP A 38 -8.52 -5.24 -5.31
C ASP A 38 -7.72 -5.61 -4.06
N GLU A 39 -6.44 -5.91 -4.22
CA GLU A 39 -5.58 -6.40 -3.14
C GLU A 39 -4.22 -5.71 -3.15
N VAL A 40 -3.70 -5.44 -1.95
CA VAL A 40 -2.35 -4.97 -1.68
C VAL A 40 -1.56 -6.09 -1.02
N TYR A 41 -0.38 -6.37 -1.56
CA TYR A 41 0.52 -7.40 -1.06
C TYR A 41 1.65 -6.76 -0.26
N ILE A 42 1.85 -7.22 0.97
CA ILE A 42 2.95 -6.79 1.83
C ILE A 42 4.00 -7.90 1.85
N LEU A 43 5.19 -7.54 1.39
CA LEU A 43 6.36 -8.40 1.35
C LEU A 43 7.30 -7.99 2.49
N GLU A 44 7.52 -8.92 3.40
CA GLU A 44 8.45 -8.74 4.50
C GLU A 44 9.84 -9.19 4.04
N ASP A 45 10.86 -8.37 4.30
CA ASP A 45 12.27 -8.68 4.06
C ASP A 45 12.74 -8.72 2.59
N VAL A 46 12.41 -7.67 1.83
CA VAL A 46 13.12 -7.37 0.58
C VAL A 46 14.35 -6.55 0.92
N ALA A 47 15.50 -7.21 1.02
CA ALA A 47 16.77 -6.61 1.43
C ALA A 47 16.73 -5.92 2.82
N GLY A 48 16.08 -6.54 3.80
CA GLY A 48 15.94 -5.99 5.16
C GLY A 48 14.87 -4.89 5.29
N LYS A 49 14.07 -4.66 4.25
CA LYS A 49 12.98 -3.67 4.24
C LYS A 49 11.66 -4.32 3.90
N ARG A 50 10.57 -3.80 4.47
CA ARG A 50 9.21 -4.21 4.10
C ARG A 50 8.74 -3.36 2.92
N ILE A 51 8.17 -3.97 1.90
CA ILE A 51 7.60 -3.27 0.74
C ILE A 51 6.16 -3.69 0.52
N ALA A 52 5.37 -2.83 -0.11
CA ALA A 52 4.03 -3.17 -0.56
C ALA A 52 3.93 -3.14 -2.09
N ILE A 53 3.04 -3.95 -2.65
CA ILE A 53 2.63 -3.90 -4.04
C ILE A 53 1.13 -3.67 -4.06
N ALA A 54 0.70 -2.52 -4.60
CA ALA A 54 -0.69 -2.11 -4.66
C ALA A 54 -1.16 -1.95 -6.12
N PRO A 55 -2.47 -1.98 -6.38
CA PRO A 55 -3.01 -1.57 -7.68
C PRO A 55 -2.56 -0.15 -8.02
N THR A 56 -2.23 0.10 -9.29
CA THR A 56 -1.80 1.43 -9.75
C THR A 56 -2.78 2.53 -9.34
N ALA A 57 -4.09 2.28 -9.47
CA ALA A 57 -5.13 3.22 -9.09
C ALA A 57 -5.10 3.57 -7.59
N VAL A 58 -4.80 2.60 -6.72
CA VAL A 58 -4.75 2.80 -5.27
C VAL A 58 -3.50 3.56 -4.87
N ARG A 59 -2.34 3.17 -5.43
CA ARG A 59 -1.08 3.90 -5.19
C ARG A 59 -1.24 5.35 -5.63
N ASP A 60 -1.73 5.59 -6.84
CA ASP A 60 -1.84 6.94 -7.39
C ASP A 60 -2.89 7.80 -6.67
N LYS A 61 -3.97 7.21 -6.16
CA LYS A 61 -4.96 7.88 -5.29
C LYS A 61 -4.35 8.41 -3.99
N TYR A 62 -3.43 7.65 -3.39
CA TYR A 62 -2.84 7.96 -2.08
C TYR A 62 -1.39 8.46 -2.14
N ARG A 63 -0.82 8.58 -3.34
CA ARG A 63 0.50 9.14 -3.57
C ARG A 63 0.44 10.64 -3.28
N ARG A 64 1.00 11.05 -2.15
CA ARG A 64 1.34 12.44 -1.89
C ARG A 64 2.78 12.66 -2.33
N GLY A 65 2.94 13.52 -3.34
CA GLY A 65 4.24 13.84 -3.96
C GLY A 65 5.22 14.49 -3.01
#